data_AF-A0A929NEL1-F1
#
_entry.id   AF-A0A929NEL1-F1
#
_cell.length_a   1.000
_cell.length_b   1.000
_cell.length_c   1.000
_cell.angle_alpha   90.00
_cell.angle_beta   90.00
_cell.angle_gamma   90.00
#
_symmetry.space_group_name_H-M   'P 1'
#
loop_
_entity.id
_entity.type
_entity.pdbx_description
1 polymer ?
#
loop_
_entity_poly.entity_id
_entity_poly.type
_entity_poly.pdbx_seq_one_letter_code
_entity_poly.pdbx_strand_id
1 'polypeptide(L)'
;RRDRRQRAESRGQRTDFRGQMRVGGLTTREAQALLRGLRGLNLIGGDVVEVSPPDDPAGNTARAAATMIFEILCLLAEARDNPLG
;
A
#
# COMPACT_ATOMS: atom_id res chain seq x y z
N ARG A 1 9.28 9.95 46.80
CA ARG A 1 8.81 11.10 45.97
C ARG A 1 9.43 11.13 44.55
N ARG A 2 9.92 10.01 43.99
CA ARG A 2 10.29 9.91 42.57
C ARG A 2 9.48 8.88 41.77
N ASP A 3 8.53 8.18 42.40
CA ASP A 3 7.59 7.27 41.71
C ASP A 3 6.38 7.93 41.07
N ARG A 4 6.11 9.22 41.33
CA ARG A 4 5.03 9.95 40.64
C ARG A 4 5.37 10.32 39.19
N ARG A 5 6.59 10.05 38.71
CA ARG A 5 6.98 10.30 37.31
C ARG A 5 6.53 9.19 36.34
N GLN A 6 6.07 8.04 36.83
CA GLN A 6 5.53 6.98 35.98
C GLN A 6 4.02 7.16 35.67
N ARG A 7 3.32 8.08 36.36
CA ARG A 7 1.90 8.42 36.13
C ARG A 7 1.71 9.61 35.17
N ALA A 8 2.52 9.67 34.12
CA ALA A 8 2.30 10.54 32.97
C ALA A 8 2.24 9.71 31.68
N GLU A 9 1.60 8.54 31.77
CA GLU A 9 0.71 8.12 30.71
C GLU A 9 -0.35 9.20 30.48
N SER A 10 -0.91 9.21 29.28
CA SER A 10 -2.18 9.86 28.94
C SER A 10 -2.15 11.38 28.77
N ARG A 11 -1.80 11.83 27.57
CA ARG A 11 -2.78 12.52 26.70
C ARG A 11 -2.20 12.79 25.31
N GLY A 12 -2.62 11.95 24.37
CA GLY A 12 -3.19 12.45 23.13
C GLY A 12 -2.22 12.89 22.04
N GLN A 13 -1.46 11.95 21.48
CA GLN A 13 -1.17 11.90 20.04
C GLN A 13 -0.55 10.54 19.69
N ARG A 14 -1.27 9.46 20.03
CA ARG A 14 -1.16 8.24 19.22
C ARG A 14 -2.00 8.55 17.98
N THR A 15 -1.39 9.12 16.96
CA THR A 15 -1.95 9.04 15.63
C THR A 15 -1.72 7.60 15.18
N ASP A 16 -2.58 6.67 15.59
CA ASP A 16 -2.57 5.35 14.99
C ASP A 16 -3.15 5.48 13.58
N PHE A 17 -2.28 5.84 12.64
CA PHE A 17 -2.61 5.98 11.22
C PHE A 17 -3.00 4.65 10.53
N ARG A 18 -3.31 3.60 11.29
CA ARG A 18 -3.63 2.26 10.78
C ARG A 18 -4.92 2.30 9.98
N GLY A 19 -4.83 1.94 8.70
CA GLY A 19 -6.00 1.65 7.87
C GLY A 19 -6.86 2.86 7.50
N GLN A 20 -6.28 4.05 7.35
CA GLN A 20 -7.03 5.26 7.04
C GLN A 20 -7.62 5.23 5.63
N MET A 21 -8.72 4.50 5.48
CA MET A 21 -9.60 4.54 4.33
C MET A 21 -10.18 5.94 4.25
N ARG A 22 -9.82 6.68 3.20
CA ARG A 22 -10.32 8.04 2.96
C ARG A 22 -11.39 7.98 1.89
N VAL A 23 -12.51 8.67 2.14
CA VAL A 23 -13.59 8.82 1.15
C VAL A 23 -13.07 9.61 -0.04
N GLY A 24 -13.43 9.19 -1.26
CA GLY A 24 -13.01 9.83 -2.52
C GLY A 24 -11.66 9.35 -3.08
N GLY A 25 -11.17 8.20 -2.65
CA GLY A 25 -9.97 7.57 -3.22
C GLY A 25 -10.20 6.95 -4.61
N LEU A 26 -9.11 6.49 -5.23
CA LEU A 26 -9.14 5.81 -6.52
C LEU A 26 -9.91 4.49 -6.45
N THR A 27 -10.65 4.18 -7.51
CA THR A 27 -11.17 2.83 -7.71
C THR A 27 -10.05 1.87 -8.12
N THR A 28 -10.22 0.57 -7.85
CA THR A 28 -9.25 -0.46 -8.27
C THR A 28 -8.98 -0.42 -9.78
N ARG A 29 -10.01 -0.11 -10.59
CA ARG A 29 -9.90 -0.01 -12.04
C ARG A 29 -9.02 1.17 -12.47
N GLU A 30 -9.17 2.33 -11.83
CA GLU A 30 -8.35 3.51 -12.13
C GLU A 30 -6.90 3.26 -11.73
N ALA A 31 -6.66 2.64 -10.58
CA ALA A 31 -5.32 2.25 -10.15
C ALA A 31 -4.65 1.29 -11.14
N GLN A 32 -5.37 0.28 -11.65
CA GLN A 32 -4.85 -0.60 -12.71
C GLN A 32 -4.53 0.14 -14.00
N ALA A 33 -5.39 1.09 -14.41
CA ALA A 33 -5.14 1.89 -15.61
C ALA A 33 -3.86 2.73 -15.49
N LEU A 34 -3.63 3.31 -14.30
CA LEU A 34 -2.40 4.06 -14.01
C LEU A 34 -1.16 3.17 -14.07
N LEU A 35 -1.19 1.99 -13.44
CA LEU A 35 -0.08 1.04 -13.48
C LEU A 35 0.24 0.61 -14.91
N ARG A 36 -0.78 0.27 -15.72
CA ARG A 36 -0.60 -0.09 -17.13
C ARG A 36 -0.07 1.06 -17.98
N GLY A 37 -0.31 2.31 -17.58
CA GLY A 37 0.29 3.49 -18.19
C GLY A 37 1.81 3.61 -17.97
N LEU A 38 2.38 2.88 -17.01
CA LEU A 38 3.82 2.83 -16.76
C LEU A 38 4.58 1.85 -17.68
N ARG A 39 3.88 1.17 -18.60
CA ARG A 39 4.50 0.27 -19.58
C ARG A 39 5.56 1.00 -20.41
N GLY A 40 6.68 0.32 -20.65
CA GLY A 40 7.81 0.84 -21.42
C GLY A 40 8.81 1.66 -20.60
N LEU A 41 8.55 1.91 -19.31
CA LEU A 41 9.54 2.49 -18.40
C LEU A 41 10.51 1.40 -17.89
N ASN A 42 11.74 1.81 -17.57
CA ASN A 42 12.73 0.95 -16.92
C ASN A 42 12.42 0.79 -15.43
N LEU A 43 11.50 -0.10 -15.10
CA LEU A 43 11.07 -0.39 -13.72
C LEU A 43 11.99 -1.43 -13.08
N ILE A 44 12.59 -1.10 -11.93
CA ILE A 44 13.49 -1.98 -11.16
C ILE A 44 12.80 -2.70 -10.00
N GLY A 45 11.61 -2.26 -9.60
CA GLY A 45 10.84 -2.84 -8.51
C GLY A 45 9.58 -2.04 -8.17
N GLY A 46 8.73 -2.61 -7.30
CA GLY A 46 7.55 -1.95 -6.74
C GLY A 46 7.10 -2.67 -5.46
N ASP A 47 6.41 -1.94 -4.59
CA ASP A 47 5.94 -2.43 -3.29
C ASP A 47 4.48 -2.02 -3.05
N VAL A 48 3.73 -2.85 -2.31
CA VAL A 48 2.35 -2.60 -1.93
C VAL A 48 2.25 -2.64 -0.40
N VAL A 49 2.06 -1.45 0.18
CA VAL A 49 2.05 -1.23 1.63
C VAL A 49 0.64 -0.98 2.16
N GLU A 50 0.50 -0.89 3.49
CA GLU A 50 -0.75 -0.57 4.18
C GLU A 50 -1.89 -1.60 4.03
N VAL A 51 -1.53 -2.86 3.76
CA VAL A 51 -2.46 -3.99 3.83
C VAL A 51 -2.51 -4.51 5.26
N SER A 52 -3.66 -4.35 5.92
CA SER A 52 -3.86 -4.81 7.30
C SER A 52 -4.97 -5.88 7.34
N PRO A 53 -4.61 -7.19 7.43
CA PRO A 53 -5.59 -8.27 7.56
C PRO A 53 -6.55 -8.13 8.75
N PRO A 54 -6.12 -7.65 9.94
CA PRO A 54 -7.03 -7.41 11.06
C PRO A 54 -8.11 -6.36 10.78
N ASP A 55 -7.81 -5.38 9.91
CA ASP A 55 -8.70 -4.28 9.58
C ASP A 55 -9.55 -4.56 8.32
N ASP A 56 -9.39 -5.73 7.69
CA ASP A 56 -10.09 -6.15 6.47
C ASP A 56 -10.75 -7.55 6.63
N PRO A 57 -11.86 -7.66 7.39
CA PRO A 57 -12.50 -8.94 7.69
C PRO A 57 -13.03 -9.69 6.45
N ALA A 58 -13.32 -8.96 5.38
CA ALA A 58 -13.80 -9.51 4.12
C ALA A 58 -12.67 -9.84 3.12
N GLY A 59 -11.42 -9.46 3.43
CA GLY A 59 -10.26 -9.67 2.55
C GLY A 59 -10.29 -8.84 1.26
N ASN A 60 -11.09 -7.77 1.20
CA ASN A 60 -11.24 -6.96 -0.01
C ASN A 60 -9.97 -6.15 -0.31
N THR A 61 -9.36 -5.57 0.72
CA THR A 61 -8.09 -4.85 0.65
C THR A 61 -6.96 -5.80 0.28
N ALA A 62 -6.92 -6.99 0.89
CA ALA A 62 -5.95 -8.03 0.54
C ALA A 62 -6.07 -8.48 -0.92
N ARG A 63 -7.30 -8.65 -1.44
CA ARG A 63 -7.56 -9.03 -2.83
C ARG A 63 -7.18 -7.91 -3.82
N ALA A 64 -7.49 -6.67 -3.47
CA ALA A 64 -7.07 -5.52 -4.26
C ALA A 64 -5.53 -5.40 -4.30
N ALA A 65 -4.86 -5.56 -3.17
CA ALA A 65 -3.40 -5.57 -3.07
C ALA A 65 -2.76 -6.68 -3.92
N ALA A 66 -3.28 -7.92 -3.84
CA ALA A 66 -2.80 -9.03 -4.67
C ALA A 66 -2.92 -8.72 -6.17
N THR A 67 -4.00 -8.04 -6.57
CA THR A 67 -4.19 -7.61 -7.96
C THR A 67 -3.17 -6.55 -8.37
N MET A 68 -2.85 -5.59 -7.49
CA MET A 68 -1.83 -4.56 -7.76
C MET A 68 -0.43 -5.17 -7.87
N ILE A 69 -0.09 -6.12 -6.98
CA ILE A 69 1.19 -6.86 -7.03
C ILE A 69 1.31 -7.61 -8.36
N PHE A 70 0.22 -8.24 -8.84
CA PHE A 70 0.23 -8.92 -10.13
C PHE A 70 0.50 -7.97 -11.30
N GLU A 71 -0.14 -6.80 -11.35
CA GLU A 71 0.13 -5.79 -12.39
C GLU A 71 1.59 -5.31 -12.34
N ILE A 72 2.13 -5.03 -11.15
CA ILE A 72 3.53 -4.64 -10.97
C ILE A 72 4.47 -5.75 -11.46
N LEU A 73 4.17 -7.02 -11.13
CA LEU A 73 4.97 -8.16 -11.58
C LEU A 73 4.98 -8.27 -13.12
N CYS A 74 3.83 -8.08 -13.78
CA CYS A 74 3.76 -8.06 -15.24
C CYS A 74 4.61 -6.94 -15.83
N LEU A 75 4.57 -5.74 -15.25
CA LEU A 75 5.38 -4.60 -15.70
C LEU A 75 6.88 -4.86 -15.52
N LEU A 76 7.28 -5.46 -14.40
CA LEU A 76 8.68 -5.81 -14.15
C LEU A 76 9.17 -6.91 -15.09
N ALA A 77 8.32 -7.89 -15.41
CA ALA A 77 8.64 -8.90 -16.41
C ALA A 77 8.84 -8.27 -17.79
N GLU A 78 7.95 -7.37 -18.21
CA GLU A 78 8.08 -6.62 -19.47
C GLU A 78 9.35 -5.74 -19.48
N ALA A 79 9.65 -5.04 -18.39
CA ALA A 79 10.85 -4.20 -18.27
C ALA A 79 12.15 -5.03 -18.32
N ARG A 80 12.16 -6.22 -17.70
CA ARG A 80 13.30 -7.13 -17.75
C ARG A 80 13.51 -7.71 -19.16
N ASP A 81 12.43 -8.07 -19.83
CA ASP A 81 12.47 -8.65 -21.17
C ASP A 81 12.73 -7.59 -22.26
N ASN A 82 12.64 -6.29 -21.91
CA ASN A 82 13.07 -5.17 -22.75
C ASN A 82 14.35 -4.48 -22.19
N PRO A 83 15.54 -5.11 -22.27
CA PRO A 83 16.78 -4.56 -21.73
C PRO A 83 17.33 -3.34 -22.49
N LEU A 84 16.63 -2.84 -23.51
CA LEU A 84 17.10 -1.80 -24.44
C LEU A 84 16.19 -0.55 -24.51
N GLY A 85 15.38 -0.29 -23.48
CA GLY A 85 14.86 1.07 -23.26
C GLY A 85 15.99 2.06 -22.99
#